data_AF-A0A535MXB4-F1
#
_entry.id   AF-A0A535MXB4-F1
#
_cell.length_a   1.000
_cell.length_b   1.000
_cell.length_c   1.000
_cell.angle_alpha   90.00
_cell.angle_beta   90.00
_cell.angle_gamma   90.00
#
_symmetry.space_group_name_H-M   'P 1'
#
loop_
_entity.id
_entity.type
_entity.pdbx_description
1 polymer ?
#
loop_
_entity_poly.entity_id
_entity_poly.type
_entity_poly.pdbx_seq_one_letter_code
_entity_poly.pdbx_strand_id
1 'polypeptide(L)'
;MKDASGEPTGLLKETAQGLVRAGIANQPRNPPAEDEARFRKVVELAGADALSKGVTTFHDAGASFATIDGYKKLADEGKLPLRLYVMVRFESDASLEANLDRHRLIGYGHGMLTVRAIKEQIDGALGSHGAWLLAPYADLPSSTGLVLKPMPDFEKTARIAIRHGFQVNTHAIGDRANREVLDVYQRIFRDFPGKRDLRWRIEHAQHVEPVDVPRFKKLRVIASMQGMHIVSDAP
;
A
#
# COMPACT_ATOMS: atom_id res chain seq x y z
N MET A 1 2.97 -8.74 -23.13
CA MET A 1 3.60 -10.05 -23.41
C MET A 1 3.06 -10.60 -24.72
N LYS A 2 3.86 -11.38 -25.43
CA LYS A 2 3.46 -12.02 -26.69
C LYS A 2 3.27 -13.52 -26.48
N ASP A 3 2.37 -14.14 -27.23
CA ASP A 3 2.23 -15.59 -27.27
C ASP A 3 3.32 -16.24 -28.14
N ALA A 4 3.23 -17.57 -28.32
CA ALA A 4 4.17 -18.34 -29.14
C ALA A 4 4.18 -17.93 -30.62
N SER A 5 3.11 -17.31 -31.12
CA SER A 5 3.02 -16.74 -32.48
C SER A 5 3.56 -15.31 -32.57
N GLY A 6 3.95 -14.69 -31.45
CA GLY A 6 4.44 -13.31 -31.42
C GLY A 6 3.35 -12.24 -31.32
N GLU A 7 2.11 -12.64 -31.09
CA GLU A 7 0.94 -11.75 -30.99
C GLU A 7 0.73 -11.25 -29.55
N PRO A 8 0.32 -9.98 -29.34
CA PRO A 8 0.05 -9.47 -28.00
C PRO A 8 -1.10 -10.20 -27.31
N THR A 9 -0.82 -10.81 -26.16
CA THR A 9 -1.81 -11.56 -25.35
C THR A 9 -2.87 -10.70 -24.65
N GLY A 10 -2.72 -9.36 -24.66
CA GLY A 10 -3.55 -8.45 -23.87
C GLY A 10 -3.23 -8.41 -22.37
N LEU A 11 -2.33 -9.27 -21.86
CA LEU A 11 -1.95 -9.25 -20.44
C LEU A 11 -1.02 -8.07 -20.11
N LEU A 12 -1.43 -7.26 -19.12
CA LEU A 12 -0.67 -6.14 -18.57
C LEU A 12 -0.21 -6.48 -17.14
N LYS A 13 1.10 -6.63 -16.96
CA LYS A 13 1.72 -6.98 -15.67
C LYS A 13 2.17 -5.72 -14.92
N GLU A 14 1.95 -5.71 -13.61
CA GLU A 14 2.46 -4.69 -12.67
C GLU A 14 2.23 -3.24 -13.15
N THR A 15 3.30 -2.47 -13.40
CA THR A 15 3.24 -1.07 -13.82
C THR A 15 2.57 -0.87 -15.18
N ALA A 16 2.52 -1.89 -16.04
CA ALA A 16 1.83 -1.81 -17.33
C ALA A 16 0.32 -1.61 -17.18
N GLN A 17 -0.29 -2.01 -16.05
CA GLN A 17 -1.69 -1.71 -15.75
C GLN A 17 -1.94 -0.20 -15.61
N GLY A 18 -0.90 0.58 -15.32
CA GLY A 18 -0.95 2.04 -15.28
C GLY A 18 -1.41 2.66 -16.60
N LEU A 19 -1.15 2.02 -17.74
CA LEU A 19 -1.59 2.49 -19.06
C LEU A 19 -3.11 2.45 -19.20
N VAL A 20 -3.76 1.40 -18.70
CA VAL A 20 -5.24 1.31 -18.70
C VAL A 20 -5.83 2.33 -17.74
N ARG A 21 -5.23 2.50 -16.56
CA ARG A 21 -5.69 3.53 -15.60
C ARG A 21 -5.58 4.94 -16.19
N ALA A 22 -4.50 5.24 -16.91
CA ALA A 22 -4.34 6.51 -17.63
C ALA A 22 -5.41 6.68 -18.72
N GLY A 23 -5.71 5.61 -19.47
CA GLY A 23 -6.79 5.60 -20.45
C GLY A 23 -8.16 5.88 -19.83
N ILE A 24 -8.48 5.24 -18.70
CA ILE A 24 -9.72 5.48 -17.93
C ILE A 24 -9.76 6.92 -17.41
N ALA A 25 -8.64 7.45 -16.90
CA ALA A 25 -8.56 8.82 -16.40
C ALA A 25 -8.78 9.88 -17.50
N ASN A 26 -8.55 9.52 -18.77
CA ASN A 26 -8.78 10.38 -19.93
C ASN A 26 -10.20 10.28 -20.51
N GLN A 27 -11.06 9.40 -19.99
CA GLN A 27 -12.46 9.36 -20.40
C GLN A 27 -13.22 10.59 -19.88
N PRO A 28 -14.32 10.98 -20.55
CA PRO A 28 -15.19 12.04 -20.04
C PRO A 28 -15.59 11.74 -18.59
N ARG A 29 -15.45 12.73 -17.71
CA ARG A 29 -15.86 12.59 -16.31
C ARG A 29 -17.38 12.51 -16.24
N ASN A 30 -17.88 11.64 -15.36
CA ASN A 30 -19.29 11.64 -15.03
C ASN A 30 -19.67 12.95 -14.32
N PRO A 31 -20.95 13.32 -14.31
CA PRO A 31 -21.44 14.37 -13.45
C PRO A 31 -21.03 14.12 -11.97
N PRO A 32 -20.65 15.15 -11.20
CA PRO A 32 -20.19 14.97 -9.82
C PRO A 32 -21.18 14.21 -8.92
N ALA A 33 -22.49 14.38 -9.14
CA ALA A 33 -23.52 13.68 -8.39
C ALA A 33 -23.53 12.16 -8.67
N GLU A 34 -23.23 11.75 -9.90
CA GLU A 34 -23.14 10.33 -10.27
C GLU A 34 -21.90 9.68 -9.67
N ASP A 35 -20.75 10.35 -9.73
CA ASP A 35 -19.52 9.87 -9.10
C ASP A 35 -19.66 9.77 -7.58
N GLU A 36 -20.33 10.74 -6.94
CA GLU A 36 -20.63 10.68 -5.51
C GLU A 36 -21.57 9.51 -5.18
N ALA A 37 -22.67 9.35 -5.93
CA ALA A 37 -23.60 8.25 -5.73
C ALA A 37 -22.92 6.88 -5.90
N ARG A 38 -22.07 6.75 -6.91
CA ARG A 38 -21.26 5.56 -7.15
C ARG A 38 -20.29 5.30 -6.00
N PHE A 39 -19.55 6.31 -5.55
CA PHE A 39 -18.63 6.19 -4.41
C PHE A 39 -19.36 5.69 -3.17
N ARG A 40 -20.48 6.33 -2.81
CA ARG A 40 -21.32 5.91 -1.68
C ARG A 40 -21.74 4.46 -1.81
N LYS A 41 -22.20 4.05 -3.00
CA LYS A 41 -22.64 2.67 -3.22
C LYS A 41 -21.50 1.65 -3.07
N VAL A 42 -20.30 1.98 -3.55
CA VAL A 42 -19.12 1.11 -3.38
C VAL A 42 -18.78 0.94 -1.89
N VAL A 43 -18.77 2.03 -1.13
CA VAL A 43 -18.48 1.99 0.31
C VAL A 43 -19.55 1.22 1.08
N GLU A 44 -20.83 1.42 0.74
CA GLU A 44 -21.96 0.69 1.32
C GLU A 44 -21.85 -0.82 1.09
N LEU A 45 -21.61 -1.24 -0.16
CA LEU A 45 -21.50 -2.65 -0.53
C LEU A 45 -20.28 -3.32 0.11
N ALA A 46 -19.12 -2.69 0.07
CA ALA A 46 -17.91 -3.20 0.72
C ALA A 46 -18.08 -3.27 2.26
N GLY A 47 -18.74 -2.25 2.82
CA GLY A 47 -19.10 -2.20 4.24
C GLY A 47 -19.99 -3.35 4.67
N ALA A 48 -21.10 -3.53 3.96
CA ALA A 48 -22.06 -4.61 4.23
C ALA A 48 -21.41 -5.99 4.11
N ASP A 49 -20.58 -6.19 3.08
CA ASP A 49 -19.86 -7.45 2.89
C ASP A 49 -18.91 -7.77 4.04
N ALA A 50 -18.09 -6.80 4.48
CA ALA A 50 -17.17 -7.02 5.60
C ALA A 50 -17.92 -7.24 6.93
N LEU A 51 -18.97 -6.47 7.19
CA LEU A 51 -19.82 -6.62 8.37
C LEU A 51 -20.50 -7.98 8.41
N SER A 52 -20.97 -8.49 7.26
CA SER A 52 -21.55 -9.84 7.17
C SER A 52 -20.59 -10.96 7.58
N LYS A 53 -19.28 -10.69 7.48
CA LYS A 53 -18.18 -11.59 7.88
C LYS A 53 -17.62 -11.27 9.28
N GLY A 54 -18.27 -10.37 10.03
CA GLY A 54 -17.83 -9.94 11.38
C GLY A 54 -16.64 -8.98 11.40
N VAL A 55 -16.20 -8.48 10.24
CA VAL A 55 -15.11 -7.51 10.15
C VAL A 55 -15.68 -6.11 10.41
N THR A 56 -15.31 -5.50 11.53
CA THR A 56 -15.83 -4.18 11.95
C THR A 56 -14.82 -3.04 11.80
N THR A 57 -13.56 -3.36 11.51
CA THR A 57 -12.48 -2.41 11.28
C THR A 57 -11.62 -2.90 10.13
N PHE A 58 -11.26 -2.00 9.22
CA PHE A 58 -10.43 -2.32 8.06
C PHE A 58 -9.24 -1.37 7.93
N HIS A 59 -8.07 -1.92 7.62
CA HIS A 59 -6.89 -1.14 7.28
C HIS A 59 -6.84 -0.99 5.76
N ASP A 60 -7.34 0.15 5.26
CA ASP A 60 -7.42 0.41 3.83
C ASP A 60 -6.05 0.76 3.26
N ALA A 61 -5.50 -0.14 2.44
CA ALA A 61 -4.13 -0.12 1.96
C ALA A 61 -3.97 0.69 0.67
N GLY A 62 -4.47 1.92 0.68
CA GLY A 62 -4.21 2.91 -0.36
C GLY A 62 -5.46 3.66 -0.81
N ALA A 63 -5.57 4.92 -0.40
CA ALA A 63 -6.58 5.86 -0.88
C ALA A 63 -5.93 7.19 -1.25
N SER A 64 -6.42 7.85 -2.31
CA SER A 64 -6.03 9.23 -2.63
C SER A 64 -6.66 10.21 -1.63
N PHE A 65 -6.18 11.45 -1.60
CA PHE A 65 -6.79 12.49 -0.78
C PHE A 65 -8.27 12.71 -1.13
N ALA A 66 -8.62 12.66 -2.42
CA ALA A 66 -10.02 12.76 -2.85
C ALA A 66 -10.92 11.63 -2.30
N THR A 67 -10.40 10.39 -2.26
CA THR A 67 -11.11 9.26 -1.66
C THR A 67 -11.26 9.44 -0.15
N ILE A 68 -10.21 9.94 0.53
CA ILE A 68 -10.22 10.25 1.96
C ILE A 68 -11.25 11.33 2.28
N ASP A 69 -11.37 12.38 1.46
CA ASP A 69 -12.40 13.41 1.62
C ASP A 69 -13.81 12.82 1.50
N GLY A 70 -14.00 11.85 0.60
CA GLY A 70 -15.23 11.07 0.50
C GLY A 70 -15.53 10.27 1.79
N TYR A 71 -14.54 9.58 2.35
CA TYR A 71 -14.70 8.89 3.64
C TYR A 71 -15.00 9.87 4.78
N LYS A 72 -14.35 11.03 4.80
CA LYS A 72 -14.59 12.07 5.78
C LYS A 72 -16.04 12.57 5.71
N LYS A 73 -16.56 12.83 4.50
CA LYS A 73 -17.97 13.22 4.28
C LYS A 73 -18.93 12.14 4.80
N LEU A 74 -18.67 10.87 4.51
CA LEU A 74 -19.49 9.76 5.03
C LEU A 74 -19.44 9.66 6.56
N ALA A 75 -18.27 9.91 7.16
CA ALA A 75 -18.11 9.92 8.61
C ALA A 75 -18.87 11.10 9.25
N ASP A 76 -18.82 12.29 8.63
CA ASP A 76 -19.59 13.48 9.03
C ASP A 76 -21.11 13.23 9.01
N GLU A 77 -21.58 12.45 8.05
CA GLU A 77 -22.99 12.08 7.91
C GLU A 77 -23.41 10.87 8.76
N GLY A 78 -22.50 10.23 9.49
CA GLY A 78 -22.76 8.99 10.23
C GLY A 78 -23.08 7.78 9.33
N LYS A 79 -22.65 7.83 8.05
CA LYS A 79 -22.93 6.81 7.03
C LYS A 79 -21.72 5.96 6.65
N LEU A 80 -20.57 6.16 7.29
CA LEU A 80 -19.42 5.28 7.11
C LEU A 80 -19.69 3.95 7.82
N PRO A 81 -19.80 2.80 7.13
CA PRO A 81 -20.30 1.55 7.72
C PRO A 81 -19.26 0.81 8.58
N LEU A 82 -17.97 1.11 8.37
CA LEU A 82 -16.84 0.44 9.02
C LEU A 82 -15.88 1.46 9.62
N ARG A 83 -15.16 1.06 10.66
CA ARG A 83 -14.00 1.84 11.13
C ARG A 83 -12.87 1.67 10.14
N LEU A 84 -12.35 2.78 9.61
CA LEU A 84 -11.28 2.77 8.64
C LEU A 84 -9.98 3.29 9.23
N TYR A 85 -8.91 2.54 9.02
CA TYR A 85 -7.53 2.98 9.17
C TYR A 85 -6.90 3.10 7.79
N VAL A 86 -6.85 4.30 7.25
CA VAL A 86 -6.51 4.54 5.85
C VAL A 86 -5.04 4.87 5.68
N MET A 87 -4.43 4.23 4.69
CA MET A 87 -3.09 4.53 4.20
C MET A 87 -3.21 5.39 2.93
N VAL A 88 -2.63 6.59 2.95
CA VAL A 88 -2.57 7.49 1.78
C VAL A 88 -1.76 6.83 0.66
N ARG A 89 -2.25 6.89 -0.57
CA ARG A 89 -1.58 6.42 -1.79
C ARG A 89 -2.06 7.24 -3.00
N PHE A 90 -1.40 7.05 -4.13
CA PHE A 90 -1.75 7.71 -5.41
C PHE A 90 -1.51 9.22 -5.41
N GLU A 91 -0.65 9.67 -4.50
CA GLU A 91 -0.23 11.05 -4.35
C GLU A 91 1.26 11.16 -4.70
N SER A 92 1.66 12.26 -5.35
CA SER A 92 3.08 12.55 -5.57
C SER A 92 3.74 12.99 -4.26
N ASP A 93 5.07 12.89 -4.15
CA ASP A 93 5.82 13.43 -3.01
C ASP A 93 5.48 14.90 -2.71
N ALA A 94 5.32 15.72 -3.75
CA ALA A 94 4.96 17.13 -3.59
C ALA A 94 3.54 17.30 -3.02
N SER A 95 2.59 16.45 -3.47
CA SER A 95 1.24 16.42 -2.90
C SER A 95 1.27 15.96 -1.45
N LEU A 96 2.05 14.93 -1.11
CA LEU A 96 2.20 14.44 0.25
C LEU A 96 2.75 15.54 1.18
N GLU A 97 3.87 16.17 0.82
CA GLU A 97 4.48 17.25 1.61
C GLU A 97 3.49 18.40 1.85
N ALA A 98 2.70 18.78 0.84
CA ALA A 98 1.74 19.88 0.96
C ALA A 98 0.49 19.54 1.78
N ASN A 99 0.09 18.26 1.84
CA ASN A 99 -1.27 17.89 2.20
C ASN A 99 -1.40 16.88 3.35
N LEU A 100 -0.32 16.27 3.82
CA LEU A 100 -0.41 15.25 4.87
C LEU A 100 -1.01 15.80 6.19
N ASP A 101 -0.58 16.97 6.64
CA ASP A 101 -1.03 17.51 7.93
C ASP A 101 -2.53 17.81 7.94
N ARG A 102 -3.07 18.39 6.86
CA ARG A 102 -4.51 18.69 6.74
C ARG A 102 -5.39 17.44 6.62
N HIS A 103 -4.84 16.34 6.13
CA HIS A 103 -5.56 15.06 6.03
C HIS A 103 -5.28 14.11 7.19
N ARG A 104 -4.49 14.53 8.18
CA ARG A 104 -4.20 13.69 9.34
C ARG A 104 -5.40 13.66 10.28
N LEU A 105 -6.09 12.53 10.29
CA LEU A 105 -7.30 12.30 11.11
C LEU A 105 -7.03 11.17 12.11
N ILE A 106 -7.39 11.35 13.38
CA ILE A 106 -7.25 10.33 14.41
C ILE A 106 -8.61 10.14 15.09
N GLY A 107 -9.26 9.00 14.84
CA GLY A 107 -10.58 8.71 15.43
C GLY A 107 -11.69 9.70 15.04
N TYR A 108 -11.62 10.26 13.84
CA TYR A 108 -12.60 11.21 13.31
C TYR A 108 -13.99 10.58 13.15
N GLY A 109 -15.06 11.39 13.23
CA GLY A 109 -16.44 10.93 13.10
C GLY A 109 -16.80 9.86 14.12
N HIS A 110 -16.64 10.15 15.42
CA HIS A 110 -16.89 9.21 16.52
C HIS A 110 -16.04 7.93 16.45
N GLY A 111 -14.77 8.04 16.08
CA GLY A 111 -13.85 6.89 16.01
C GLY A 111 -13.92 6.08 14.71
N MET A 112 -14.66 6.56 13.71
CA MET A 112 -14.89 5.82 12.46
C MET A 112 -13.77 5.98 11.43
N LEU A 113 -13.00 7.06 11.46
CA LEU A 113 -11.96 7.31 10.46
C LEU A 113 -10.63 7.73 11.08
N THR A 114 -9.56 7.00 10.73
CA THR A 114 -8.18 7.35 11.06
C THR A 114 -7.34 7.36 9.78
N VAL A 115 -6.63 8.45 9.54
CA VAL A 115 -5.73 8.67 8.39
C VAL A 115 -4.39 9.11 8.96
N ARG A 116 -3.42 8.19 8.99
CA ARG A 116 -2.09 8.44 9.58
C ARG A 116 -0.99 7.54 9.04
N ALA A 117 -1.20 6.94 7.89
CA ALA A 117 -0.25 6.04 7.24
C ALA A 117 -0.15 6.36 5.75
N ILE A 118 0.95 5.96 5.13
CA ILE A 118 1.21 6.02 3.69
C ILE A 118 1.47 4.59 3.21
N LYS A 119 0.86 4.18 2.09
CA LYS A 119 1.11 2.87 1.46
C LYS A 119 2.13 3.01 0.36
N GLU A 120 3.24 2.27 0.48
CA GLU A 120 4.30 2.16 -0.52
C GLU A 120 4.38 0.74 -1.08
N GLN A 121 4.98 0.58 -2.27
CA GLN A 121 5.18 -0.72 -2.92
C GLN A 121 6.55 -0.78 -3.57
N ILE A 122 7.35 -1.78 -3.15
CA ILE A 122 8.76 -1.92 -3.57
C ILE A 122 8.91 -2.96 -4.66
N ASP A 123 8.20 -4.08 -4.56
CA ASP A 123 8.25 -5.18 -5.50
C ASP A 123 6.85 -5.68 -5.92
N GLY A 124 6.84 -6.66 -6.83
CA GLY A 124 5.62 -7.32 -7.29
C GLY A 124 5.20 -8.49 -6.39
N ALA A 125 4.50 -9.45 -6.97
CA ALA A 125 4.08 -10.68 -6.31
C ALA A 125 4.99 -11.85 -6.68
N LEU A 126 4.99 -12.90 -5.85
CA LEU A 126 5.79 -14.11 -6.11
C LEU A 126 5.31 -14.83 -7.38
N GLY A 127 4.00 -15.07 -7.51
CA GLY A 127 3.43 -15.81 -8.64
C GLY A 127 3.57 -15.12 -10.01
N SER A 128 3.79 -13.81 -10.05
CA SER A 128 4.08 -13.07 -11.29
C SER A 128 5.57 -12.95 -11.60
N HIS A 129 6.43 -13.57 -10.78
CA HIS A 129 7.89 -13.39 -10.74
C HIS A 129 8.28 -11.92 -10.53
N GLY A 130 7.46 -11.17 -9.80
CA GLY A 130 7.65 -9.75 -9.52
C GLY A 130 8.30 -9.46 -8.17
N ALA A 131 8.22 -10.37 -7.20
CA ALA A 131 8.85 -10.21 -5.89
C ALA A 131 10.38 -10.13 -6.02
N TRP A 132 11.03 -9.20 -5.33
CA TRP A 132 12.46 -8.92 -5.52
C TRP A 132 13.31 -9.77 -4.59
N LEU A 133 14.01 -10.74 -5.18
CA LEU A 133 14.75 -11.78 -4.48
C LEU A 133 16.26 -11.50 -4.41
N LEU A 134 16.94 -12.08 -3.41
CA LEU A 134 18.41 -12.06 -3.32
C LEU A 134 19.05 -13.01 -4.35
N ALA A 135 18.44 -14.18 -4.54
CA ALA A 135 18.84 -15.16 -5.54
C ALA A 135 17.83 -15.20 -6.69
N PRO A 136 18.22 -15.68 -7.89
CA PRO A 136 17.26 -15.88 -8.98
C PRO A 136 16.13 -16.83 -8.60
N TYR A 137 14.98 -16.68 -9.26
CA TYR A 137 13.88 -17.62 -9.13
C TYR A 137 14.30 -19.03 -9.59
N ALA A 138 13.90 -20.07 -8.85
CA ALA A 138 14.25 -21.45 -9.17
C ALA A 138 13.67 -21.91 -10.52
N ASP A 139 12.47 -21.45 -10.86
CA ASP A 139 11.73 -21.73 -12.09
C ASP A 139 11.91 -20.65 -13.17
N LEU A 140 12.58 -19.53 -12.84
CA LEU A 140 12.97 -18.49 -13.79
C LEU A 140 14.37 -17.94 -13.46
N PRO A 141 15.46 -18.71 -13.73
CA PRO A 141 16.81 -18.35 -13.30
C PRO A 141 17.38 -17.07 -13.92
N SER A 142 16.74 -16.53 -14.96
CA SER A 142 17.11 -15.25 -15.58
C SER A 142 16.60 -14.02 -14.85
N SER A 143 15.74 -14.20 -13.83
CA SER A 143 15.09 -13.11 -13.10
C SER A 143 15.36 -13.21 -11.59
N THR A 144 15.53 -12.06 -10.95
CA THR A 144 15.47 -11.89 -9.49
C THR A 144 14.24 -11.07 -9.08
N GLY A 145 13.29 -10.87 -10.00
CA GLY A 145 12.10 -10.07 -9.75
C GLY A 145 12.21 -8.63 -10.24
N LEU A 146 11.34 -7.78 -9.69
CA LEU A 146 11.16 -6.41 -10.16
C LEU A 146 11.31 -5.40 -9.01
N VAL A 147 11.94 -4.28 -9.33
CA VAL A 147 11.94 -3.08 -8.47
C VAL A 147 10.89 -2.13 -9.03
N LEU A 148 9.74 -2.03 -8.34
CA LEU A 148 8.62 -1.20 -8.78
C LEU A 148 8.77 0.27 -8.40
N LYS A 149 9.53 0.56 -7.33
CA LYS A 149 9.91 1.91 -6.94
C LYS A 149 11.41 1.95 -6.60
N PRO A 150 12.21 2.83 -7.23
CA PRO A 150 13.60 3.00 -6.86
C PRO A 150 13.78 3.33 -5.37
N MET A 151 14.76 2.70 -4.72
CA MET A 151 15.00 2.89 -3.28
C MET A 151 15.26 4.35 -2.87
N PRO A 152 15.96 5.20 -3.66
CA PRO A 152 16.09 6.62 -3.34
C PRO A 152 14.74 7.36 -3.29
N ASP A 153 13.82 7.04 -4.20
CA ASP A 153 12.48 7.65 -4.23
C ASP A 153 11.64 7.18 -3.05
N PHE A 154 11.74 5.90 -2.68
CA PHE A 154 11.09 5.39 -1.49
C PHE A 154 11.64 6.04 -0.21
N GLU A 155 12.96 6.18 -0.08
CA GLU A 155 13.59 6.85 1.05
C GLU A 155 13.13 8.31 1.16
N LYS A 156 12.99 9.01 0.02
CA LYS A 156 12.43 10.36 -0.01
C LYS A 156 11.00 10.39 0.54
N THR A 157 10.08 9.54 0.06
CA THR A 157 8.72 9.48 0.60
C THR A 157 8.70 9.13 2.10
N ALA A 158 9.58 8.23 2.54
CA ALA A 158 9.71 7.88 3.96
C ALA A 158 10.17 9.07 4.82
N ARG A 159 11.07 9.92 4.31
CA ARG A 159 11.48 11.17 4.99
C ARG A 159 10.33 12.16 5.11
N ILE A 160 9.49 12.27 4.08
CA ILE A 160 8.26 13.09 4.14
C ILE A 160 7.36 12.55 5.27
N ALA A 161 7.04 11.26 5.24
CA ALA A 161 6.16 10.63 6.22
C ALA A 161 6.61 10.86 7.68
N ILE A 162 7.90 10.65 7.98
CA ILE A 162 8.38 10.78 9.36
C ILE A 162 8.39 12.23 9.85
N ARG A 163 8.60 13.22 8.97
CA ARG A 163 8.50 14.65 9.32
C ARG A 163 7.10 14.99 9.79
N HIS A 164 6.08 14.53 9.05
CA HIS A 164 4.66 14.73 9.35
C HIS A 164 4.07 13.74 10.39
N GLY A 165 4.88 12.83 10.92
CA GLY A 165 4.43 11.87 11.94
C GLY A 165 3.46 10.79 11.42
N PHE A 166 3.59 10.44 10.14
CA PHE A 166 2.85 9.35 9.51
C PHE A 166 3.60 8.02 9.60
N GLN A 167 2.84 6.94 9.60
CA GLN A 167 3.35 5.60 9.33
C GLN A 167 3.73 5.46 7.86
N VAL A 168 4.74 4.64 7.58
CA VAL A 168 4.92 4.05 6.26
C VAL A 168 4.64 2.56 6.39
N ASN A 169 3.71 2.09 5.55
CA ASN A 169 3.31 0.70 5.45
C ASN A 169 3.72 0.24 4.06
N THR A 170 4.75 -0.59 3.97
CA THR A 170 5.42 -0.87 2.70
C THR A 170 5.17 -2.31 2.27
N HIS A 171 4.62 -2.50 1.07
CA HIS A 171 4.59 -3.82 0.41
C HIS A 171 6.02 -4.25 0.08
N ALA A 172 6.43 -5.38 0.63
CA ALA A 172 7.64 -6.10 0.26
C ALA A 172 7.42 -7.62 0.42
N ILE A 173 7.45 -8.36 -0.69
CA ILE A 173 7.24 -9.82 -0.70
C ILE A 173 8.57 -10.56 -0.69
N GLY A 174 9.50 -10.18 -1.57
CA GLY A 174 10.80 -10.84 -1.71
C GLY A 174 11.76 -10.52 -0.57
N ASP A 175 12.71 -11.42 -0.32
CA ASP A 175 13.71 -11.29 0.74
C ASP A 175 14.63 -10.07 0.54
N ARG A 176 15.01 -9.76 -0.71
CA ARG A 176 15.76 -8.55 -1.03
C ARG A 176 14.92 -7.30 -0.80
N ALA A 177 13.65 -7.27 -1.23
CA ALA A 177 12.76 -6.14 -0.94
C ALA A 177 12.63 -5.88 0.57
N ASN A 178 12.44 -6.93 1.37
CA ASN A 178 12.37 -6.82 2.83
C ASN A 178 13.65 -6.22 3.42
N ARG A 179 14.83 -6.71 3.01
CA ARG A 179 16.13 -6.20 3.46
C ARG A 179 16.31 -4.71 3.14
N GLU A 180 16.00 -4.31 1.92
CA GLU A 180 16.17 -2.95 1.42
C GLU A 180 15.23 -1.96 2.14
N VAL A 181 13.98 -2.38 2.43
CA VAL A 181 13.05 -1.59 3.23
C VAL A 181 13.53 -1.42 4.67
N LEU A 182 14.02 -2.50 5.29
CA LEU A 182 14.58 -2.44 6.64
C LEU A 182 15.82 -1.53 6.70
N ASP A 183 16.65 -1.52 5.65
CA ASP A 183 17.81 -0.63 5.53
C ASP A 183 17.40 0.84 5.47
N VAL A 184 16.40 1.19 4.66
CA VAL A 184 15.85 2.55 4.61
C VAL A 184 15.27 2.93 5.96
N TYR A 185 14.41 2.09 6.56
CA TYR A 185 13.79 2.36 7.85
C TYR A 185 14.85 2.57 8.94
N GLN A 186 15.92 1.77 8.95
CA GLN A 186 17.05 1.95 9.87
C GLN A 186 17.74 3.31 9.70
N ARG A 187 18.00 3.74 8.45
CA ARG A 187 18.59 5.07 8.19
C ARG A 187 17.66 6.18 8.65
N ILE A 188 16.39 6.11 8.30
CA ILE A 188 15.37 7.09 8.70
C ILE A 188 15.27 7.19 10.24
N PHE A 189 15.16 6.07 10.94
CA PHE A 189 15.05 6.06 12.40
C PHE A 189 16.33 6.40 13.16
N ARG A 190 17.48 6.42 12.47
CA ARG A 190 18.72 7.00 12.99
C ARG A 190 18.68 8.51 12.85
N ASP A 191 18.26 9.02 11.69
CA ASP A 191 18.24 10.46 11.39
C ASP A 191 17.12 11.21 12.15
N PHE A 192 16.06 10.51 12.57
CA PHE A 192 14.95 11.04 13.35
C PHE A 192 14.82 10.31 14.70
N PRO A 193 15.71 10.56 15.67
CA PRO A 193 15.66 9.91 16.98
C PRO A 193 14.32 10.18 17.68
N GLY A 194 13.83 9.20 18.45
CA GLY A 194 12.55 9.29 19.17
C GLY A 194 11.30 8.99 18.36
N LYS A 195 11.36 8.95 17.01
CA LYS A 195 10.19 8.70 16.15
C LYS A 195 9.93 7.22 15.81
N ARG A 196 10.60 6.28 16.48
CA ARG A 196 10.47 4.83 16.25
C ARG A 196 9.14 4.24 16.70
N ASP A 197 8.39 4.94 17.56
CA ASP A 197 7.09 4.47 18.04
C ASP A 197 5.92 4.81 17.09
N LEU A 198 6.22 5.30 15.89
CA LEU A 198 5.20 5.46 14.84
C LEU A 198 4.63 4.12 14.39
N ARG A 199 5.30 2.98 14.66
CA ARG A 199 4.85 1.62 14.30
C ARG A 199 4.73 1.41 12.78
N TRP A 200 5.81 1.73 12.06
CA TRP A 200 5.91 1.44 10.63
C TRP A 200 5.83 -0.06 10.35
N ARG A 201 5.39 -0.42 9.15
CA ARG A 201 5.03 -1.81 8.82
C ARG A 201 5.64 -2.22 7.50
N ILE A 202 6.01 -3.49 7.42
CA ILE A 202 6.17 -4.16 6.15
C ILE A 202 4.93 -5.04 5.95
N GLU A 203 4.20 -4.76 4.87
CA GLU A 203 3.05 -5.53 4.42
C GLU A 203 3.54 -6.75 3.65
N HIS A 204 2.85 -7.88 3.85
CA HIS A 204 3.22 -9.21 3.41
C HIS A 204 4.39 -9.80 4.20
N ALA A 205 5.58 -9.20 4.10
CA ALA A 205 6.80 -9.73 4.73
C ALA A 205 6.94 -11.25 4.51
N GLN A 206 6.67 -11.68 3.27
CA GLN A 206 6.36 -13.07 2.96
C GLN A 206 7.61 -13.95 2.88
N HIS A 207 8.62 -13.49 2.15
CA HIS A 207 9.95 -14.10 2.12
C HIS A 207 10.92 -13.17 2.85
N VAL A 208 11.49 -13.66 3.95
CA VAL A 208 12.44 -12.92 4.77
C VAL A 208 13.60 -13.84 5.10
N GLU A 209 14.82 -13.39 4.80
CA GLU A 209 16.02 -14.10 5.20
C GLU A 209 16.12 -14.21 6.72
N PRO A 210 16.51 -15.37 7.29
CA PRO A 210 16.59 -15.55 8.74
C PRO A 210 17.43 -14.48 9.46
N VAL A 211 18.49 -13.97 8.82
CA VAL A 211 19.34 -12.90 9.37
C VAL A 211 18.62 -11.55 9.51
N ASP A 212 17.56 -11.33 8.72
CA ASP A 212 16.77 -10.09 8.74
C ASP A 212 15.62 -10.13 9.74
N VAL A 213 15.16 -11.30 10.17
CA VAL A 213 14.06 -11.47 11.15
C VAL A 213 14.29 -10.68 12.45
N PRO A 214 15.47 -10.72 13.11
CA PRO A 214 15.71 -9.95 14.34
C PRO A 214 15.64 -8.43 14.15
N ARG A 215 15.80 -7.93 12.92
CA ARG A 215 15.82 -6.51 12.61
C ARG A 215 14.45 -5.87 12.80
N PHE A 216 13.35 -6.58 12.53
CA PHE A 216 11.99 -6.11 12.80
C PHE A 216 11.82 -5.69 14.26
N LYS A 217 12.23 -6.55 15.19
CA LYS A 217 12.22 -6.25 16.64
C LYS A 217 13.13 -5.08 16.99
N LYS A 218 14.38 -5.08 16.50
CA LYS A 218 15.37 -4.03 16.78
C LYS A 218 14.90 -2.63 16.32
N LEU A 219 14.22 -2.57 15.18
CA LEU A 219 13.72 -1.33 14.59
C LEU A 219 12.29 -0.97 15.05
N ARG A 220 11.59 -1.87 15.76
CA ARG A 220 10.16 -1.76 16.12
C ARG A 220 9.25 -1.67 14.89
N VAL A 221 9.62 -2.37 13.82
CA VAL A 221 8.84 -2.49 12.58
C VAL A 221 7.93 -3.70 12.69
N ILE A 222 6.68 -3.57 12.26
CA ILE A 222 5.69 -4.64 12.31
C ILE A 222 5.71 -5.42 10.99
N ALA A 223 5.77 -6.75 11.07
CA ALA A 223 5.45 -7.62 9.94
C ALA A 223 3.93 -7.84 9.89
N SER A 224 3.27 -7.32 8.85
CA SER A 224 1.83 -7.42 8.61
C SER A 224 1.56 -8.52 7.57
N MET A 225 1.34 -9.74 8.06
CA MET A 225 1.32 -10.98 7.25
C MET A 225 -0.10 -11.46 6.94
N GLN A 226 -0.29 -12.11 5.79
CA GLN A 226 -1.58 -12.68 5.36
C GLN A 226 -1.46 -14.21 5.30
N GLY A 227 -1.97 -14.90 6.32
CA GLY A 227 -1.86 -16.36 6.42
C GLY A 227 -2.50 -17.12 5.26
N MET A 228 -3.47 -16.53 4.57
CA MET A 228 -4.09 -17.11 3.37
C MET A 228 -3.10 -17.35 2.23
N HIS A 229 -1.98 -16.62 2.16
CA HIS A 229 -0.97 -16.82 1.13
C HIS A 229 -0.35 -18.22 1.20
N ILE A 230 -0.31 -18.86 2.38
CA ILE A 230 0.20 -20.23 2.54
C ILE A 230 -0.60 -21.23 1.70
N VAL A 231 -1.91 -21.01 1.56
CA VAL A 231 -2.80 -21.93 0.84
C VAL A 231 -3.07 -21.49 -0.60
N SER A 232 -2.92 -20.20 -0.92
CA SER A 232 -3.17 -19.67 -2.27
C SER A 232 -1.92 -19.63 -3.15
N ASP A 233 -0.72 -19.55 -2.57
CA ASP A 233 0.54 -19.44 -3.32
C ASP A 233 1.07 -20.84 -3.69
N ALA A 234 0.15 -21.67 -4.19
CA ALA A 234 0.46 -22.96 -4.78
C ALA A 234 0.71 -22.79 -6.30
N PRO A 235 1.58 -23.62 -6.89
CA PRO A 235 1.80 -23.65 -8.34
C PRO A 235 0.54 -24.02 -9.14
#